data_AF-A0A6N9SR53-F1
#
_entry.id   AF-A0A6N9SR53-F1
#
_cell.length_a   1.000
_cell.length_b   1.000
_cell.length_c   1.000
_cell.angle_alpha   90.00
_cell.angle_beta   90.00
_cell.angle_gamma   90.00
#
_symmetry.space_group_name_H-M   'P 1'
#
loop_
_entity.id
_entity.type
_entity.pdbx_description
1 polymer ?
#
loop_
_entity_poly.entity_id
_entity_poly.type
_entity_poly.pdbx_seq_one_letter_code
_entity_poly.pdbx_strand_id
1 'polypeptide(L)' 'MQWTSMQDFLTMRGYGFYVWGSFGACAFGMLIEPLWVRQRLRNIQSRLPKRELNG' A
#
# COMPACT_ATOMS: atom_id res chain seq x y z
N MET A 1 -28.39 -14.87 10.28
CA MET A 1 -28.02 -14.00 11.42
C MET A 1 -26.54 -14.19 11.68
N GLN A 2 -25.85 -13.06 11.84
CA GLN A 2 -24.45 -12.91 12.27
C GLN A 2 -23.39 -13.60 11.38
N TRP A 3 -22.88 -12.84 10.41
CA TRP A 3 -21.50 -12.99 9.95
C TRP A 3 -20.59 -12.53 11.09
N THR A 4 -20.35 -13.43 12.03
CA THR A 4 -19.73 -13.10 13.34
C THR A 4 -18.22 -13.03 13.25
N SER A 5 -17.59 -13.40 12.14
CA SER A 5 -16.12 -13.46 12.07
C SER A 5 -15.58 -13.35 10.66
N MET A 6 -14.47 -12.59 10.52
CA MET A 6 -13.61 -12.61 9.33
C MET A 6 -13.09 -14.03 9.04
N GLN A 7 -13.01 -14.90 10.05
CA GLN A 7 -12.71 -16.31 9.86
C GLN A 7 -13.69 -17.00 8.90
N ASP A 8 -15.01 -16.83 9.01
CA ASP A 8 -15.98 -17.51 8.11
C ASP A 8 -15.78 -17.18 6.63
N PHE A 9 -15.32 -15.97 6.32
CA PHE A 9 -14.94 -15.55 4.97
C PHE A 9 -13.64 -16.18 4.46
N LEU A 10 -12.66 -16.38 5.35
CA LEU A 10 -11.43 -17.09 5.03
C LEU A 10 -11.68 -18.61 4.89
N THR A 11 -12.54 -19.19 5.74
CA THR A 11 -12.94 -20.60 5.68
C THR A 11 -14.07 -20.91 4.69
N MET A 12 -14.63 -19.91 3.98
CA MET A 12 -15.46 -20.08 2.77
C MET A 12 -14.62 -20.63 1.60
N ARG A 13 -14.06 -21.84 1.77
CA ARG A 13 -13.51 -22.74 0.73
C ARG A 13 -12.55 -22.09 -0.29
N GLY A 14 -11.78 -21.06 0.10
CA GLY A 14 -10.67 -20.52 -0.69
C GLY A 14 -10.94 -19.25 -1.53
N TYR A 15 -12.17 -18.72 -1.54
CA TYR A 15 -12.49 -17.51 -2.33
C TYR A 15 -12.07 -16.19 -1.67
N GLY A 16 -12.03 -16.12 -0.33
CA GLY A 16 -11.63 -14.92 0.41
C GLY A 16 -10.21 -14.46 0.08
N PHE A 17 -9.29 -15.42 -0.06
CA PHE A 17 -7.90 -15.15 -0.49
C PHE A 17 -7.80 -14.62 -1.91
N TYR A 18 -8.70 -15.01 -2.82
CA TYR A 18 -8.68 -14.53 -4.21
C TYR A 18 -9.14 -13.07 -4.30
N VAL A 19 -10.19 -12.71 -3.58
CA VAL A 19 -10.70 -11.33 -3.53
C VAL A 19 -9.66 -10.42 -2.89
N TRP A 20 -9.19 -10.77 -1.69
CA TRP A 20 -8.15 -10.00 -1.01
C TRP A 20 -6.83 -9.98 -1.77
N GLY A 21 -6.47 -11.08 -2.44
CA GLY A 21 -5.30 -11.15 -3.31
C GLY A 21 -5.40 -10.20 -4.50
N SER A 22 -6.57 -10.12 -5.15
CA SER A 22 -6.81 -9.23 -6.29
C SER A 22 -6.80 -7.75 -5.87
N PHE A 23 -7.46 -7.41 -4.76
CA PHE A 23 -7.43 -6.06 -4.19
C PHE A 23 -6.02 -5.68 -3.73
N GLY A 24 -5.30 -6.61 -3.11
CA GLY A 24 -3.90 -6.46 -2.72
C GLY A 24 -2.99 -6.26 -3.92
N ALA A 25 -3.17 -7.01 -5.00
CA ALA A 25 -2.40 -6.88 -6.23
C ALA A 25 -2.65 -5.53 -6.93
N CYS A 26 -3.91 -5.08 -7.01
CA CYS A 26 -4.24 -3.75 -7.51
C CYS A 26 -3.62 -2.64 -6.66
N ALA A 27 -3.78 -2.71 -5.33
CA ALA A 27 -3.17 -1.74 -4.42
C ALA A 27 -1.63 -1.76 -4.54
N PHE A 28 -1.03 -2.95 -4.67
CA PHE A 28 0.41 -3.10 -4.84
C PHE A 28 0.91 -2.46 -6.15
N GLY A 29 0.22 -2.69 -7.26
CA GLY A 29 0.51 -2.03 -8.53
C GLY A 29 0.42 -0.51 -8.43
N MET A 30 -0.64 0.01 -7.80
CA MET A 30 -0.83 1.45 -7.59
C MET A 30 0.19 2.06 -6.61
N LEU A 31 0.76 1.26 -5.71
CA LEU A 31 1.75 1.71 -4.72
C LEU A 31 3.20 1.62 -5.23
N ILE A 32 3.51 0.75 -6.19
CA ILE A 32 4.87 0.61 -6.74
C ILE A 32 5.39 1.94 -7.29
N GLU A 33 4.61 2.62 -8.13
CA GLU A 33 4.99 3.90 -8.75
C GLU A 33 5.27 5.00 -7.72
N PRO A 34 4.35 5.31 -6.77
CA PRO A 34 4.61 6.34 -5.76
C PRO A 34 5.71 5.93 -4.79
N LEU A 35 5.91 4.64 -4.49
CA LEU A 35 7.03 4.20 -3.65
C LEU A 35 8.38 4.50 -4.32
N TRP A 36 8.50 4.19 -5.61
CA TRP A 36 9.70 4.52 -6.40
C TRP A 36 9.92 6.03 -6.51
N VAL A 37 8.86 6.79 -6.81
CA VAL A 37 8.94 8.26 -6.87
C VAL A 37 9.32 8.84 -5.52
N ARG A 38 8.78 8.33 -4.40
CA ARG A 38 9.12 8.78 -3.05
C ARG A 38 10.57 8.47 -2.69
N GLN A 39 11.09 7.30 -3.06
CA GLN A 39 12.51 6.98 -2.88
C GLN A 39 13.41 7.94 -3.67
N ARG A 40 13.04 8.24 -4.92
CA ARG A 40 13.76 9.21 -5.74
C ARG A 40 13.66 10.63 -5.19
N LEU A 41 12.48 11.04 -4.72
CA LEU A 41 12.25 12.36 -4.13
C LEU A 41 13.05 12.53 -2.83
N ARG A 42 13.13 11.50 -1.98
CA ARG A 42 14.01 11.49 -0.80
C ARG A 42 15.47 11.69 -1.17
N ASN A 43 15.94 11.03 -2.23
CA ASN A 43 17.31 11.21 -2.70
C ASN A 43 17.55 12.63 -3.23
N ILE A 44 16.58 13.23 -3.93
CA ILE A 44 16.67 14.61 -4.43
C ILE A 44 16.60 15.63 -3.27
N GLN A 45 15.70 15.43 -2.30
CA GLN A 45 15.60 16.28 -1.11
C GLN A 45 16.86 16.23 -0.26
N SER A 46 17.55 15.07 -0.18
CA SER A 46 18.84 14.98 0.52
C SER A 46 19.96 15.79 -0.14
N ARG A 47 19.78 16.20 -1.41
CA ARG A 47 20.70 17.06 -2.15
C ARG A 47 20.36 18.54 -2.05
N LEU A 48 19.13 18.88 -1.63
CA LEU A 48 18.77 20.25 -1.35
C LEU A 48 19.29 20.61 0.05
N PRO A 49 20.28 21.51 0.17
CA PRO A 49 20.65 22.02 1.48
C PRO A 49 19.41 22.66 2.11
N LYS A 50 19.07 22.24 3.34
CA LYS A 50 18.01 22.80 4.18
C LYS A 50 18.26 24.29 4.44
N ARG A 51 18.05 25.16 3.44
CA ARG A 51 18.41 26.58 3.51
C ARG A 51 17.24 27.55 3.43
N GLU A 52 16.03 27.07 3.14
CA GLU A 52 14.88 27.95 2.82
C GLU A 52 13.66 27.80 3.77
N LEU A 53 13.79 27.14 4.93
CA LEU A 53 12.71 27.10 5.95
C LEU A 53 13.08 27.82 7.26
N ASN A 54 14.05 28.72 7.19
CA ASN A 54 14.33 29.70 8.24
C ASN A 54 14.53 31.06 7.55
N GLY A 55 13.42 31.68 7.15
CA GLY A 55 13.36 32.99 6.49
C GLY A 55 11.94 33.50 6.57
#